data_AF-M1UML4-F1
#
_entry.id   AF-M1UML4-F1
#
_cell.length_a   1.000
_cell.length_b   1.000
_cell.length_c   1.000
_cell.angle_alpha   90.00
_cell.angle_beta   90.00
_cell.angle_gamma   90.00
#
_symmetry.space_group_name_H-M   'P 1'
#
loop_
_entity.id
_entity.type
_entity.pdbx_description
1 polymer ?
#
loop_
_entity_poly.entity_id
_entity_poly.type
_entity_poly.pdbx_seq_one_letter_code
_entity_poly.pdbx_strand_id
1 'polypeptide(L)'
;MGEIFKQPQWWKFLPATVSFTLSRIAIDENLILGVLLLALGLASLVLIFPSYSFAKDIDSWKIHTTKGDERRALMHLAAPATVFLLDIVGGQTSFNAPLLYGAAYGVTITYSAYRQSRMPLIQNRERLQELVDKLSLETVSAAQLNVIEAPRSQALIKTLLGFGAIDGTRIRARQVARVLDWDLREVQEVAHSLQEHGILSSSTIMSGGDPAKVFWELSIDGLAAQQALKDGR
;
A
#
# COMPACT_ATOMS: atom_id res chain seq x y z
N MET A 1 -6.29 -8.32 -12.91
CA MET A 1 -5.63 -7.90 -11.66
C MET A 1 -6.52 -8.30 -10.50
N GLY A 2 -6.19 -9.42 -9.85
CA GLY A 2 -6.99 -10.01 -8.77
C GLY A 2 -7.12 -9.09 -7.56
N GLU A 3 -8.13 -9.37 -6.74
CA GLU A 3 -8.72 -8.51 -5.69
C GLU A 3 -7.77 -7.97 -4.61
N ILE A 4 -6.50 -8.38 -4.61
CA ILE A 4 -5.50 -8.08 -3.58
C ILE A 4 -4.99 -6.61 -3.66
N PHE A 5 -5.19 -5.93 -4.80
CA PHE A 5 -4.92 -4.48 -4.94
C PHE A 5 -6.17 -3.59 -4.87
N LYS A 6 -7.35 -4.12 -4.50
CA LYS A 6 -8.56 -3.30 -4.36
C LYS A 6 -8.39 -2.37 -3.16
N GLN A 7 -7.90 -1.16 -3.43
CA GLN A 7 -7.89 -0.06 -2.47
C GLN A 7 -9.31 0.10 -1.91
N PRO A 8 -9.45 0.29 -0.58
CA PRO A 8 -10.76 0.54 -0.01
C PRO A 8 -11.32 1.80 -0.68
N GLN A 9 -12.46 1.65 -1.35
CA GLN A 9 -13.08 2.75 -2.09
C GLN A 9 -13.55 3.79 -1.08
N TRP A 10 -13.41 5.08 -1.40
CA TRP A 10 -13.67 6.19 -0.47
C TRP A 10 -15.07 6.12 0.16
N TRP A 11 -16.08 5.65 -0.59
CA TRP A 11 -17.45 5.53 -0.11
C TRP A 11 -17.61 4.49 1.01
N LYS A 12 -16.69 3.51 1.11
CA LYS A 12 -16.71 2.53 2.21
C LYS A 12 -16.52 3.18 3.57
N PHE A 13 -15.92 4.38 3.60
CA PHE A 13 -15.68 5.11 4.83
C PHE A 13 -16.81 6.08 5.24
N LEU A 14 -17.87 6.22 4.42
CA LEU A 14 -19.02 7.07 4.76
C LEU A 14 -19.64 6.72 6.13
N PRO A 15 -19.84 5.44 6.51
CA PRO A 15 -20.36 5.10 7.83
C PRO A 15 -19.47 5.59 8.97
N ALA A 16 -18.15 5.54 8.78
CA ALA A 16 -17.18 6.06 9.75
C ALA A 16 -17.29 7.58 9.87
N THR A 17 -17.37 8.29 8.75
CA THR A 17 -17.51 9.75 8.72
C THR A 17 -18.76 10.19 9.48
N VAL A 18 -19.91 9.59 9.17
CA VAL A 18 -21.19 9.92 9.82
C VAL A 18 -21.11 9.62 11.33
N SER A 19 -20.55 8.48 11.71
CA SER A 19 -20.44 8.08 13.13
C SER A 19 -19.55 9.03 13.93
N PHE A 20 -18.39 9.43 13.38
CA PHE A 20 -17.49 10.40 14.05
C PHE A 20 -18.08 11.81 14.09
N THR A 21 -18.81 12.21 13.05
CA THR A 21 -19.50 13.50 13.03
C THR A 21 -20.58 13.56 14.10
N LEU A 22 -21.44 12.54 14.17
CA LEU A 22 -22.49 12.45 15.18
C LEU A 22 -21.93 12.26 16.59
N SER A 23 -20.82 11.52 16.76
CA SER A 23 -20.19 11.39 18.07
C SER A 23 -19.71 12.72 18.61
N ARG A 24 -19.08 13.55 17.76
CA ARG A 24 -18.58 14.86 18.18
C ARG A 24 -19.73 15.79 18.59
N ILE A 25 -20.83 15.78 17.84
CA ILE A 25 -22.03 16.58 18.15
C ILE A 25 -22.68 16.08 19.46
N ALA A 26 -22.83 14.76 19.61
CA ALA A 26 -23.53 14.16 20.73
C ALA A 26 -22.74 14.22 22.06
N ILE A 27 -21.40 14.31 22.03
CA ILE A 27 -20.58 14.42 23.26
C ILE A 27 -20.96 15.63 24.11
N ASP A 28 -21.36 16.74 23.48
CA ASP A 28 -21.70 17.99 24.17
C ASP A 28 -23.08 17.91 24.88
N GLU A 29 -23.98 17.02 24.43
CA GLU A 29 -25.34 16.88 24.97
C GLU A 29 -25.52 15.59 25.80
N ASN A 30 -24.94 14.49 25.36
CA ASN A 30 -25.04 13.17 25.98
C ASN A 30 -23.76 12.37 25.75
N LEU A 31 -22.87 12.41 26.76
CA LEU A 31 -21.58 11.73 26.73
C LEU A 31 -21.69 10.23 26.39
N ILE A 32 -22.69 9.53 26.94
CA ILE A 32 -22.85 8.08 26.72
C ILE A 32 -23.15 7.80 25.25
N LEU A 33 -24.09 8.55 24.66
CA LEU A 33 -24.44 8.42 23.25
C LEU A 33 -23.25 8.77 22.35
N GLY A 34 -22.52 9.84 22.68
CA GLY A 34 -21.32 10.25 21.98
C GLY A 34 -20.23 9.16 21.97
N VAL A 35 -19.99 8.52 23.10
CA VAL A 35 -19.02 7.41 23.21
C VAL A 35 -19.45 6.19 22.41
N LEU A 36 -20.74 5.83 22.42
CA LEU A 36 -21.27 4.72 21.62
C LEU A 36 -21.10 4.96 20.11
N LEU A 37 -21.37 6.18 19.65
CA LEU A 37 -21.19 6.58 18.25
C LEU A 37 -19.71 6.58 17.84
N LEU A 38 -18.81 6.98 18.74
CA LEU A 38 -17.37 6.92 18.52
C LEU A 38 -16.90 5.46 18.38
N ALA A 39 -17.40 4.56 19.22
CA ALA A 39 -17.09 3.13 19.14
C ALA A 39 -17.60 2.51 17.83
N LEU A 40 -18.79 2.91 17.36
CA LEU A 40 -19.32 2.51 16.05
C LEU A 40 -18.44 3.03 14.90
N GLY A 41 -17.97 4.28 14.99
CA GLY A 41 -17.02 4.85 14.02
C GLY A 41 -15.72 4.04 13.95
N LEU A 42 -15.14 3.70 15.11
CA LEU A 42 -13.94 2.86 15.17
C LEU A 42 -14.18 1.45 14.62
N ALA A 43 -15.29 0.80 15.00
CA ALA A 43 -15.64 -0.53 14.49
C ALA A 43 -15.83 -0.52 12.97
N SER A 44 -16.44 0.53 12.42
CA SER A 44 -16.61 0.67 10.98
C SER A 44 -15.26 0.82 10.25
N LEU A 45 -14.30 1.55 10.82
CA LEU A 45 -12.94 1.62 10.27
C LEU A 45 -12.28 0.23 10.25
N VAL A 46 -12.38 -0.53 11.35
CA VAL A 46 -11.79 -1.88 11.46
C VAL A 46 -12.35 -2.83 10.39
N LEU A 47 -13.63 -2.69 10.01
CA LEU A 47 -14.24 -3.49 8.95
C LEU A 47 -13.77 -3.09 7.54
N ILE A 48 -13.37 -1.83 7.34
CA ILE A 48 -12.92 -1.30 6.05
C ILE A 48 -11.44 -1.59 5.83
N PHE A 49 -10.62 -1.51 6.89
CA PHE A 49 -9.24 -1.98 6.86
C PHE A 49 -9.29 -3.49 6.69
N PRO A 50 -8.99 -4.00 5.49
CA PRO A 50 -9.01 -5.42 5.34
C PRO A 50 -7.92 -5.97 6.24
N SER A 51 -8.21 -7.05 6.95
CA SER A 51 -7.21 -7.97 7.51
C SER A 51 -6.44 -8.69 6.41
N TYR A 52 -6.28 -8.08 5.23
CA TYR A 52 -5.32 -8.54 4.24
C TYR A 52 -3.99 -8.48 4.94
N SER A 53 -3.36 -9.64 5.05
CA SER A 53 -1.93 -9.69 5.22
C SER A 53 -1.35 -8.84 4.09
N PHE A 54 -0.99 -7.59 4.39
CA PHE A 54 0.17 -6.98 3.78
C PHE A 54 1.17 -8.11 3.66
N ALA A 55 1.62 -8.36 2.42
CA ALA A 55 2.47 -9.50 2.08
C ALA A 55 3.33 -9.78 3.30
N LYS A 56 3.18 -10.97 3.90
CA LYS A 56 3.95 -11.35 5.11
C LYS A 56 5.40 -11.46 4.66
N ASP A 57 5.97 -10.29 4.42
CA ASP A 57 7.32 -9.98 4.09
C ASP A 57 8.09 -10.29 5.37
N ILE A 58 9.10 -11.10 5.21
CA ILE A 58 9.99 -11.46 6.31
C ILE A 58 10.69 -10.21 6.85
N ASP A 59 10.77 -9.16 6.01
CA ASP A 59 11.41 -7.89 6.28
C ASP A 59 10.43 -6.70 6.35
N SER A 60 9.14 -6.93 6.65
CA SER A 60 8.15 -5.85 6.83
C SER A 60 8.52 -4.85 7.94
N TRP A 61 9.52 -5.17 8.76
CA TRP A 61 10.10 -4.32 9.80
C TRP A 61 11.11 -3.29 9.25
N LYS A 62 11.60 -3.45 8.02
CA LYS A 62 12.50 -2.48 7.37
C LYS A 62 11.71 -1.26 6.93
N ILE A 63 11.57 -0.29 7.82
CA ILE A 63 10.93 0.99 7.53
C ILE A 63 11.82 1.76 6.55
N HIS A 64 11.40 1.85 5.30
CA HIS A 64 12.04 2.71 4.31
C HIS A 64 11.35 4.07 4.36
N THR A 65 12.03 5.07 4.90
CA THR A 65 11.55 6.45 4.90
C THR A 65 11.82 7.07 3.53
N THR A 66 10.76 7.42 2.82
CA THR A 66 10.86 8.14 1.54
C THR A 66 10.91 9.66 1.79
N LYS A 67 11.45 10.45 0.86
CA LYS A 67 11.35 11.93 0.94
C LYS A 67 9.90 12.42 0.98
N GLY A 68 8.98 11.65 0.42
CA GLY A 68 7.55 11.90 0.50
C GLY A 68 7.00 11.79 1.93
N ASP A 69 7.56 10.91 2.76
CA ASP A 69 7.12 10.72 4.14
C ASP A 69 7.42 11.93 5.03
N GLU A 70 8.56 12.60 4.83
CA GLU A 70 8.90 13.83 5.55
C GLU A 70 7.86 14.93 5.28
N ARG A 71 7.50 15.14 4.01
CA ARG A 71 6.49 16.13 3.60
C ARG A 71 5.09 15.77 4.10
N ARG A 72 4.75 14.47 4.12
CA ARG A 72 3.47 13.97 4.63
C ARG A 72 3.35 14.10 6.14
N ALA A 73 4.41 13.79 6.89
CA ALA A 73 4.46 13.98 8.33
C ALA A 73 4.21 15.45 8.68
N LEU A 74 4.84 16.38 7.95
CA LEU A 74 4.64 17.82 8.11
C LEU A 74 3.18 18.24 7.86
N MET A 75 2.55 17.75 6.79
CA MET A 75 1.13 18.06 6.51
C MET A 75 0.16 17.42 7.52
N HIS A 76 0.43 16.20 7.95
CA HIS A 76 -0.41 15.47 8.93
C HIS A 76 -0.28 16.02 10.34
N LEU A 77 0.76 16.78 10.64
CA LEU A 77 0.91 17.50 11.91
C LEU A 77 0.31 18.90 11.81
N ALA A 78 0.55 19.61 10.69
CA ALA A 78 0.08 20.97 10.48
C ALA A 78 -1.44 21.07 10.26
N ALA A 79 -2.06 20.14 9.52
CA ALA A 79 -3.49 20.21 9.19
C ALA A 79 -4.42 19.93 10.40
N PRO A 80 -4.21 18.88 11.21
CA PRO A 80 -5.01 18.69 12.43
C PRO A 80 -4.74 19.76 13.47
N ALA A 81 -3.49 20.23 13.60
CA ALA A 81 -3.16 21.32 14.50
C ALA A 81 -3.88 22.62 14.11
N THR A 82 -3.97 22.94 12.82
CA THR A 82 -4.71 24.13 12.34
C THR A 82 -6.21 23.99 12.51
N VAL A 83 -6.80 22.80 12.26
CA VAL A 83 -8.24 22.56 12.53
C VAL A 83 -8.54 22.68 14.03
N PHE A 84 -7.68 22.13 14.89
CA PHE A 84 -7.84 22.22 16.35
C PHE A 84 -7.66 23.66 16.86
N LEU A 85 -6.73 24.43 16.29
CA LEU A 85 -6.55 25.85 16.60
C LEU A 85 -7.77 26.68 16.17
N LEU A 86 -8.38 26.37 15.02
CA LEU A 86 -9.61 27.02 14.56
C LEU A 86 -10.83 26.64 15.40
N ASP A 87 -10.87 25.43 15.98
CA ASP A 87 -11.91 25.00 16.93
C ASP A 87 -11.78 25.79 18.26
N ILE A 88 -10.55 25.94 18.76
CA ILE A 88 -10.27 26.71 20.00
C ILE A 88 -10.56 28.21 19.81
N VAL A 89 -10.16 28.80 18.68
CA VAL A 89 -10.29 30.24 18.42
C VAL A 89 -11.69 30.62 17.89
N GLY A 90 -12.34 29.71 17.16
CA GLY A 90 -13.64 29.94 16.50
C GLY A 90 -14.86 29.82 17.41
N GLY A 91 -14.70 29.39 18.67
CA GLY A 91 -15.76 29.20 19.67
C GLY A 91 -16.61 30.42 20.03
N GLN A 92 -16.43 31.57 19.36
CA GLN A 92 -17.24 32.78 19.52
C GLN A 92 -18.07 33.17 18.29
N THR A 93 -18.11 32.37 17.22
CA THR A 93 -18.90 32.71 16.02
C THR A 93 -20.21 31.93 15.93
N SER A 94 -21.32 32.67 16.07
CA SER A 94 -22.69 32.20 15.97
C SER A 94 -23.07 31.97 14.50
N PHE A 95 -23.15 30.71 14.06
CA PHE A 95 -24.09 30.14 13.07
C PHE A 95 -23.70 28.68 12.80
N ASN A 96 -24.54 27.70 13.15
CA ASN A 96 -24.39 26.25 12.87
C ASN A 96 -23.03 25.60 13.21
N ALA A 97 -22.31 26.16 14.18
CA ALA A 97 -21.01 25.70 14.66
C ALA A 97 -20.93 24.17 14.92
N PRO A 98 -21.85 23.54 15.68
CA PRO A 98 -21.68 22.13 16.08
C PRO A 98 -21.67 21.16 14.89
N LEU A 99 -22.48 21.45 13.87
CA LEU A 99 -22.62 20.57 12.70
C LEU A 99 -21.42 20.72 11.75
N LEU A 100 -20.90 21.94 11.59
CA LEU A 100 -19.68 22.19 10.81
C LEU A 100 -18.44 21.61 11.50
N TYR A 101 -18.31 21.78 12.82
CA TYR A 101 -17.21 21.20 13.59
C TYR A 101 -17.26 19.68 13.64
N GLY A 102 -18.46 19.10 13.84
CA GLY A 102 -18.66 17.65 13.76
C GLY A 102 -18.35 17.10 12.38
N ALA A 103 -18.79 17.77 11.31
CA ALA A 103 -18.49 17.36 9.94
C ALA A 103 -16.98 17.42 9.65
N ALA A 104 -16.31 18.52 10.03
CA ALA A 104 -14.86 18.66 9.88
C ALA A 104 -14.11 17.56 10.66
N TYR A 105 -14.53 17.25 11.88
CA TYR A 105 -13.95 16.19 12.71
C TYR A 105 -14.07 14.81 12.03
N GLY A 106 -15.29 14.42 11.63
CA GLY A 106 -15.53 13.12 11.01
C GLY A 106 -14.83 12.95 9.66
N VAL A 107 -14.83 13.99 8.83
CA VAL A 107 -14.12 13.98 7.53
C VAL A 107 -12.62 13.88 7.74
N THR A 108 -12.05 14.61 8.70
CA THR A 108 -10.59 14.61 8.95
C THR A 108 -10.09 13.24 9.42
N ILE A 109 -10.78 12.61 10.39
CA ILE A 109 -10.42 11.26 10.86
C ILE A 109 -10.53 10.26 9.72
N THR A 110 -11.64 10.31 8.99
CA THR A 110 -11.91 9.37 7.91
C THR A 110 -10.90 9.51 6.76
N TYR A 111 -10.62 10.74 6.36
CA TYR A 111 -9.63 11.04 5.32
C TYR A 111 -8.23 10.58 5.75
N SER A 112 -7.87 10.76 7.02
CA SER A 112 -6.61 10.29 7.58
C SER A 112 -6.51 8.76 7.53
N ALA A 113 -7.58 8.06 7.93
CA ALA A 113 -7.65 6.60 7.85
C ALA A 113 -7.57 6.10 6.40
N TYR A 114 -8.32 6.72 5.48
CA TYR A 114 -8.25 6.42 4.05
C TYR A 114 -6.84 6.62 3.49
N ARG A 115 -6.19 7.74 3.82
CA ARG A 115 -4.82 8.02 3.40
C ARG A 115 -3.85 7.00 3.96
N GLN A 116 -3.97 6.65 5.24
CA GLN A 116 -3.13 5.64 5.89
C GLN A 116 -3.27 4.27 5.20
N SER A 117 -4.48 3.88 4.80
CA SER A 117 -4.71 2.63 4.05
C SER A 117 -3.98 2.57 2.70
N ARG A 118 -3.63 3.73 2.12
CA ARG A 118 -2.95 3.85 0.83
C ARG A 118 -1.44 4.06 0.95
N MET A 119 -0.94 4.36 2.16
CA MET A 119 0.46 4.68 2.38
C MET A 119 1.45 3.64 1.84
N PRO A 120 1.23 2.32 2.03
CA PRO A 120 2.16 1.32 1.50
C PRO A 120 2.29 1.36 -0.03
N LEU A 121 1.20 1.65 -0.74
CA LEU A 121 1.24 1.79 -2.20
C LEU A 121 1.93 3.07 -2.65
N ILE A 122 1.73 4.16 -1.91
CA ILE A 122 2.41 5.44 -2.18
C ILE A 122 3.92 5.27 -1.97
N GLN A 123 4.31 4.70 -0.84
CA GLN A 123 5.72 4.43 -0.51
C GLN A 123 6.37 3.48 -1.52
N ASN A 124 5.67 2.41 -1.92
CA ASN A 124 6.18 1.51 -2.96
C ASN A 124 6.39 2.23 -4.30
N ARG A 125 5.47 3.12 -4.70
CA ARG A 125 5.63 3.91 -5.94
C ARG A 125 6.80 4.88 -5.87
N GLU A 126 6.95 5.59 -4.75
CA GLU A 126 8.05 6.52 -4.55
C GLU A 126 9.39 5.80 -4.53
N ARG A 127 9.48 4.67 -3.82
CA ARG A 127 10.67 3.80 -3.81
C ARG A 127 11.01 3.28 -5.20
N LEU A 128 10.00 2.80 -5.94
CA LEU A 128 10.19 2.36 -7.32
C LEU A 128 10.78 3.46 -8.19
N GLN A 129 10.27 4.68 -8.05
CA GLN A 129 10.76 5.83 -8.81
C GLN A 129 12.21 6.18 -8.43
N GLU A 130 12.53 6.23 -7.14
CA GLU A 130 13.90 6.47 -6.66
C GLU A 130 14.89 5.39 -7.11
N LEU A 131 14.45 4.14 -7.23
CA LEU A 131 15.26 3.05 -7.78
C LEU A 131 15.46 3.22 -9.28
N VAL A 132 14.38 3.47 -10.03
CA VAL A 132 14.42 3.67 -11.48
C VAL A 132 15.34 4.81 -11.87
N ASP A 133 15.29 5.94 -11.15
CA ASP A 133 16.13 7.11 -11.41
C ASP A 133 17.64 6.83 -11.25
N LYS A 134 18.01 5.75 -10.56
CA LYS A 134 19.41 5.34 -10.32
C LYS A 134 19.85 4.16 -11.20
N LEU A 135 18.98 3.62 -12.04
CA LEU A 135 19.31 2.45 -12.86
C LEU A 135 20.27 2.83 -13.99
N SER A 136 21.27 1.97 -14.20
CA SER A 136 21.99 1.95 -15.47
C SER A 136 21.30 0.97 -16.42
N LEU A 137 21.00 1.42 -17.64
CA LEU A 137 20.40 0.59 -18.68
C LEU A 137 21.44 -0.03 -19.64
N GLU A 138 22.73 0.27 -19.44
CA GLU A 138 23.80 -0.15 -20.35
C GLU A 138 24.14 -1.65 -20.25
N THR A 139 23.82 -2.27 -19.11
CA THR A 139 24.13 -3.67 -18.83
C THR A 139 23.01 -4.64 -19.21
N VAL A 140 21.89 -4.14 -19.74
CA VAL A 140 20.73 -4.97 -20.10
C VAL A 140 21.02 -5.76 -21.38
N SER A 141 20.96 -7.09 -21.28
CA SER A 141 21.19 -7.98 -22.41
C SER A 141 19.91 -8.25 -23.22
N ALA A 142 20.07 -8.53 -24.52
CA ALA A 142 18.95 -8.93 -25.38
C ALA A 142 18.26 -10.23 -24.90
N ALA A 143 19.02 -11.14 -24.29
CA ALA A 143 18.46 -12.37 -23.70
C ALA A 143 17.50 -12.05 -22.54
N GLN A 144 17.84 -11.08 -21.68
CA GLN A 144 16.95 -10.61 -20.62
C GLN A 144 15.69 -9.97 -21.19
N LEU A 145 15.80 -9.14 -22.23
CA LEU A 145 14.65 -8.48 -22.86
C LEU A 145 13.66 -9.51 -23.44
N ASN A 146 14.16 -10.50 -24.18
CA ASN A 146 13.33 -11.55 -24.78
C ASN A 146 12.52 -12.34 -23.74
N VAL A 147 13.13 -12.67 -22.59
CA VAL A 147 12.47 -13.43 -21.53
C VAL A 147 11.41 -12.59 -20.81
N ILE A 148 11.68 -11.29 -20.61
CA ILE A 148 10.73 -10.35 -19.98
C ILE A 148 9.55 -10.04 -20.90
N GLU A 149 9.77 -9.98 -22.21
CA GLU A 149 8.72 -9.65 -23.19
C GLU A 149 7.58 -10.68 -23.18
N ALA A 150 7.87 -11.94 -22.83
CA ALA A 150 6.87 -13.01 -22.75
C ALA A 150 5.68 -12.62 -21.85
N PRO A 151 4.41 -12.83 -22.28
CA PRO A 151 3.23 -12.34 -21.55
C PRO A 151 3.14 -12.84 -20.11
N ARG A 152 3.52 -14.09 -19.87
CA ARG A 152 3.51 -14.69 -18.53
C ARG A 152 4.60 -14.07 -17.63
N SER A 153 5.81 -13.86 -18.16
CA SER A 153 6.88 -13.15 -17.46
C SER A 153 6.45 -11.73 -17.06
N GLN A 154 5.83 -10.99 -17.99
CA GLN A 154 5.31 -9.66 -17.68
C GLN A 154 4.25 -9.67 -16.58
N ALA A 155 3.34 -10.66 -16.59
CA ALA A 155 2.31 -10.77 -15.56
C ALA A 155 2.93 -11.01 -14.18
N LEU A 156 3.93 -11.89 -14.10
CA LEU A 156 4.68 -12.17 -12.87
C LEU A 156 5.45 -10.92 -12.39
N ILE A 157 6.21 -10.26 -13.27
CA ILE A 157 6.96 -9.04 -12.94
C ILE A 157 6.02 -7.93 -12.47
N LYS A 158 4.92 -7.66 -13.20
CA LYS A 158 3.92 -6.66 -12.79
C LYS A 158 3.31 -6.98 -11.43
N THR A 159 3.15 -8.25 -11.11
CA THR A 159 2.66 -8.69 -9.79
C THR A 159 3.68 -8.38 -8.70
N LEU A 160 4.95 -8.76 -8.89
CA LEU A 160 6.03 -8.47 -7.93
C LEU A 160 6.20 -6.96 -7.72
N LEU A 161 6.20 -6.17 -8.79
CA LEU A 161 6.21 -4.70 -8.73
C LEU A 161 5.02 -4.13 -7.96
N GLY A 162 3.82 -4.67 -8.17
CA GLY A 162 2.62 -4.27 -7.45
C GLY A 162 2.77 -4.46 -5.93
N PHE A 163 3.43 -5.55 -5.52
CA PHE A 163 3.75 -5.81 -4.12
C PHE A 163 4.95 -5.02 -3.59
N GLY A 164 5.70 -4.32 -4.46
CA GLY A 164 6.96 -3.69 -4.09
C GLY A 164 8.06 -4.70 -3.77
N ALA A 165 7.98 -5.92 -4.30
CA ALA A 165 8.92 -7.00 -4.03
C ALA A 165 10.23 -6.82 -4.82
N ILE A 166 11.02 -5.82 -4.42
CA ILE A 166 12.32 -5.44 -5.01
C ILE A 166 13.28 -5.07 -3.88
N ASP A 167 14.58 -5.24 -4.13
CA ASP A 167 15.63 -4.66 -3.29
C ASP A 167 15.49 -5.10 -1.81
N GLY A 168 15.47 -6.41 -1.58
CA GLY A 168 15.36 -7.00 -0.26
C GLY A 168 13.93 -7.16 0.27
N THR A 169 12.92 -6.58 -0.39
CA THR A 169 11.50 -6.86 -0.09
C THR A 169 11.05 -8.07 -0.90
N ARG A 170 10.54 -9.10 -0.21
CA ARG A 170 10.23 -10.39 -0.86
C ARG A 170 8.81 -10.83 -0.63
N ILE A 171 8.25 -11.55 -1.59
CA ILE A 171 6.89 -12.11 -1.50
C ILE A 171 6.87 -13.61 -1.73
N ARG A 172 5.98 -14.32 -1.03
CA ARG A 172 5.84 -15.77 -1.16
C ARG A 172 5.27 -16.18 -2.50
N ALA A 173 5.81 -17.25 -3.06
CA ALA A 173 5.33 -17.89 -4.28
C ALA A 173 3.83 -18.21 -4.25
N ARG A 174 3.33 -18.77 -3.13
CA ARG A 174 1.89 -19.06 -2.96
C ARG A 174 1.01 -17.82 -3.06
N GLN A 175 1.50 -16.67 -2.59
CA GLN A 175 0.74 -15.42 -2.65
C GLN A 175 0.70 -14.89 -4.08
N VAL A 176 1.82 -14.98 -4.79
CA VAL A 176 1.91 -14.63 -6.22
C VAL A 176 0.98 -15.51 -7.06
N ALA A 177 1.01 -16.83 -6.86
CA ALA A 177 0.13 -17.77 -7.56
C ALA A 177 -1.35 -17.46 -7.36
N ARG A 178 -1.76 -17.15 -6.12
CA ARG A 178 -3.13 -16.72 -5.82
C ARG A 178 -3.54 -15.44 -6.52
N VAL A 179 -2.63 -14.48 -6.71
CA VAL A 179 -2.93 -13.18 -7.35
C VAL A 179 -3.07 -13.32 -8.86
N LEU A 180 -2.23 -14.17 -9.45
CA LEU A 180 -2.22 -14.46 -10.88
C LEU A 180 -3.33 -15.45 -11.27
N ASP A 181 -3.90 -16.15 -10.29
CA ASP A 181 -4.84 -17.27 -10.50
C ASP A 181 -4.20 -18.39 -11.34
N TRP A 182 -2.94 -18.71 -11.03
CA TRP A 182 -2.14 -19.74 -11.69
C TRP A 182 -1.83 -20.87 -10.73
N ASP A 183 -1.53 -22.06 -11.29
CA ASP A 183 -0.98 -23.12 -10.46
C ASP A 183 0.43 -22.75 -9.98
N LEU A 184 0.79 -23.23 -8.78
CA LEU A 184 2.09 -22.96 -8.18
C LEU A 184 3.24 -23.44 -9.08
N ARG A 185 3.05 -24.57 -9.77
CA ARG A 185 4.04 -25.11 -10.72
C ARG A 185 4.25 -24.18 -11.90
N GLU A 186 3.17 -23.68 -12.51
CA GLU A 186 3.26 -22.74 -13.63
C GLU A 186 4.01 -21.46 -13.24
N VAL A 187 3.73 -20.92 -12.06
CA VAL A 187 4.43 -19.72 -11.57
C VAL A 187 5.90 -20.02 -11.33
N GLN A 188 6.24 -21.20 -10.82
CA GLN A 188 7.62 -21.62 -10.59
C GLN A 188 8.41 -21.82 -11.88
N GLU A 189 7.81 -22.39 -12.92
CA GLU A 189 8.44 -22.54 -14.23
C GLU A 189 8.81 -21.17 -14.83
N VAL A 190 7.86 -20.23 -14.81
CA VAL A 190 8.11 -18.86 -15.28
C VAL A 190 9.16 -18.17 -14.41
N ALA A 191 9.06 -18.32 -13.08
CA ALA A 191 10.03 -17.73 -12.16
C ALA A 191 11.44 -18.30 -12.38
N HIS A 192 11.57 -19.60 -12.63
CA HIS A 192 12.84 -20.27 -12.87
C HIS A 192 13.54 -19.70 -14.11
N SER A 193 12.81 -19.55 -15.22
CA SER A 193 13.35 -18.94 -16.44
C SER A 193 13.86 -17.51 -16.19
N LEU A 194 13.14 -16.72 -15.39
CA LEU A 194 13.57 -15.36 -15.02
C LEU A 194 14.78 -15.36 -14.07
N GLN A 195 14.91 -16.37 -13.21
CA GLN A 195 16.06 -16.52 -12.31
C GLN A 195 17.35 -16.86 -13.07
N GLU A 196 17.27 -17.75 -14.06
CA GLU A 196 18.42 -18.09 -14.91
C GLU A 196 19.03 -16.87 -15.60
N HIS A 197 18.20 -15.85 -15.87
CA HIS A 197 18.60 -14.59 -16.51
C HIS A 197 18.90 -13.47 -15.49
N GLY A 198 18.94 -13.78 -14.20
CA GLY A 198 19.23 -12.82 -13.13
C GLY A 198 18.13 -11.77 -12.89
N ILE A 199 16.94 -11.94 -13.47
CA ILE A 199 15.82 -10.99 -13.36
C ILE A 199 15.13 -11.13 -12.00
N LEU A 200 15.05 -12.36 -11.47
CA LEU A 200 14.49 -12.64 -10.15
C LEU A 200 15.56 -13.22 -9.22
N SER A 201 15.43 -12.88 -7.94
CA SER A 201 16.14 -13.53 -6.84
C SER A 201 15.13 -14.34 -6.02
N SER A 202 15.54 -15.54 -5.58
CA SER A 202 14.77 -16.33 -4.61
C SER A 202 15.46 -16.47 -3.28
N SER A 203 14.66 -16.51 -2.24
CA SER A 203 15.06 -16.91 -0.90
C SER A 203 14.23 -18.08 -0.41
N THR A 204 14.89 -19.10 0.13
CA THR A 204 14.27 -20.31 0.68
C THR A 204 14.27 -20.30 2.22
N ILE A 205 14.50 -19.14 2.85
CA ILE A 205 14.56 -18.99 4.31
C ILE A 205 13.26 -19.51 4.94
N MET A 206 13.41 -20.47 5.86
CA MET A 206 12.30 -21.18 6.54
C MET A 206 11.31 -21.93 5.61
N SER A 207 11.72 -22.24 4.37
CA SER A 207 10.88 -23.03 3.46
C SER A 207 10.76 -24.49 3.89
N GLY A 208 11.80 -25.07 4.52
CA GLY A 208 11.83 -26.48 4.91
C GLY A 208 11.63 -27.43 3.71
N GLY A 209 11.99 -27.00 2.50
CA GLY A 209 11.76 -27.75 1.26
C GLY A 209 10.35 -27.60 0.67
N ASP A 210 9.44 -26.84 1.29
CA ASP A 210 8.12 -26.53 0.72
C ASP A 210 8.28 -25.46 -0.37
N PRO A 211 8.05 -25.81 -1.65
CA PRO A 211 8.25 -24.90 -2.77
C PRO A 211 7.22 -23.75 -2.76
N ALA A 212 6.14 -23.87 -2.01
CA ALA A 212 5.16 -22.80 -1.80
C ALA A 212 5.61 -21.73 -0.80
N LYS A 213 6.65 -22.03 0.00
CA LYS A 213 7.26 -21.11 0.98
C LYS A 213 8.53 -20.43 0.45
N VAL A 214 8.84 -20.60 -0.83
CA VAL A 214 9.88 -19.82 -1.50
C VAL A 214 9.42 -18.37 -1.61
N PHE A 215 10.34 -17.45 -1.36
CA PHE A 215 10.12 -16.02 -1.51
C PHE A 215 10.85 -15.53 -2.75
N TRP A 216 10.22 -14.61 -3.49
CA TRP A 216 10.78 -13.99 -4.68
C TRP A 216 10.84 -12.47 -4.55
N GLU A 217 11.87 -11.91 -5.14
CA GLU A 217 12.05 -10.48 -5.37
C GLU A 217 12.53 -10.25 -6.80
N LEU A 218 12.13 -9.12 -7.38
CA LEU A 218 12.70 -8.64 -8.63
C LEU A 218 14.06 -8.00 -8.32
N SER A 219 15.08 -8.42 -9.05
CA SER A 219 16.43 -7.86 -8.92
C SER A 219 16.50 -6.45 -9.51
N ILE A 220 17.57 -5.73 -9.17
CA ILE A 220 17.85 -4.42 -9.78
C ILE A 220 18.05 -4.56 -11.29
N ASP A 221 18.72 -5.62 -11.74
CA ASP A 221 18.93 -5.91 -13.16
C ASP A 221 17.60 -6.24 -13.86
N GLY A 222 16.70 -6.96 -13.19
CA GLY A 222 15.36 -7.23 -13.67
C GLY A 222 14.49 -5.98 -13.78
N LEU A 223 14.65 -5.04 -12.85
CA LEU A 223 14.01 -3.73 -12.91
C LEU A 223 14.56 -2.89 -14.06
N ALA A 224 15.89 -2.88 -14.27
CA ALA A 224 16.55 -2.21 -15.39
C ALA A 224 16.08 -2.76 -16.73
N ALA A 225 16.02 -4.09 -16.87
CA ALA A 225 15.56 -4.73 -18.09
C ALA A 225 14.06 -4.45 -18.37
N GLN A 226 13.22 -4.42 -17.34
CA GLN A 226 11.81 -4.02 -17.48
C GLN A 226 11.65 -2.55 -17.88
N GLN A 227 12.55 -1.67 -17.43
CA GLN A 227 12.56 -0.25 -17.81
C GLN A 227 13.05 -0.08 -19.25
N ALA A 228 14.14 -0.75 -19.63
CA ALA A 228 14.64 -0.76 -21.01
C ALA A 228 13.56 -1.22 -22.03
N LEU A 229 12.81 -2.27 -21.70
CA LEU A 229 11.69 -2.73 -22.53
C LEU A 229 10.58 -1.67 -22.67
N LYS A 230 10.28 -0.91 -21.61
CA LYS A 230 9.30 0.20 -21.68
C LYS A 230 9.80 1.35 -22.54
N ASP A 231 11.10 1.59 -22.53
CA ASP A 231 11.75 2.64 -23.31
C ASP A 231 11.97 2.23 -24.79
N GLY A 232 11.54 1.02 -25.17
CA GLY A 232 11.56 0.52 -26.55
C GLY A 232 12.91 -0.02 -27.02
N ARG A 233 13.77 -0.43 -26.09
CA ARG A 233 15.03 -1.16 -26.39
C ARG A 233 14.79 -2.65 -26.57
#